data_AF-A0A6J2INT5-F1
#
_entry.id   AF-A0A6J2INT5-F1
#
_cell.length_a   1.000
_cell.length_b   1.000
_cell.length_c   1.000
_cell.angle_alpha   90.00
_cell.angle_beta   90.00
_cell.angle_gamma   90.00
#
_symmetry.space_group_name_H-M   'P 1'
#
loop_
_entity.id
_entity.type
_entity.pdbx_description
1 polymer ?
#
loop_
_entity_poly.entity_id
_entity_poly.type
_entity_poly.pdbx_seq_one_letter_code
_entity_poly.pdbx_strand_id
1 'polypeptide(L)'
;MSCPVCLQQATFPIETNCGHLFCGSCIIAYWRYGSWLGAIRCPICRQTVTLFLPLFGEDQQGANQVFQDVSDYNRRFSGQPRSIMERIMDLPTLLRHAFREMFSVGGLFWMFRIRIFLCLIGALLYLASPLDFLPEALFGILGFLDDFFVIFLLLIYISIMYREVVTQRLNR
;
A
#
# COMPACT_ATOMS: atom_id res chain seq x y z
N MET A 1 -8.23 16.12 7.58
CA MET A 1 -7.45 15.41 8.62
C MET A 1 -6.49 16.45 9.20
N SER A 2 -6.63 16.78 10.48
CA SER A 2 -5.81 17.80 11.14
C SER A 2 -4.48 17.20 11.62
N CYS A 3 -3.39 17.95 11.49
CA CYS A 3 -2.10 17.57 12.03
C CYS A 3 -2.05 17.89 13.53
N PRO A 4 -1.71 16.91 14.40
CA PRO A 4 -1.66 17.11 15.85
C PRO A 4 -0.49 18.00 16.32
N VAL A 5 0.48 18.30 15.43
CA VAL A 5 1.66 19.11 15.75
C VAL A 5 1.39 20.59 15.52
N CYS A 6 0.91 20.98 14.33
CA CYS A 6 0.60 22.38 14.03
C CYS A 6 -0.87 22.75 14.24
N LEU A 7 -1.73 21.78 14.55
CA LEU A 7 -3.18 21.93 14.76
C LEU A 7 -3.95 22.48 13.54
N GLN A 8 -3.33 22.44 12.36
CA GLN A 8 -3.94 22.86 11.09
C GLN A 8 -4.30 21.65 10.22
N GLN A 9 -5.00 21.89 9.12
CA GLN A 9 -5.23 20.87 8.10
C GLN A 9 -3.88 20.38 7.54
N ALA A 10 -3.70 19.07 7.44
CA ALA A 10 -2.43 18.48 7.03
C ALA A 10 -2.06 18.83 5.58
N THR A 11 -0.89 19.44 5.39
CA THR A 11 -0.27 19.68 4.08
C THR A 11 0.80 18.62 3.82
N PHE A 12 0.83 18.07 2.59
CA PHE A 12 1.64 16.91 2.23
C PHE A 12 1.53 15.80 3.29
N PRO A 13 0.32 15.25 3.52
CA PRO A 13 0.06 14.36 4.64
C PRO A 13 0.95 13.12 4.60
N ILE A 14 1.58 12.82 5.73
CA ILE A 14 2.38 11.61 5.95
C ILE A 14 1.70 10.78 7.04
N GLU A 15 1.42 9.53 6.71
CA GLU A 15 0.98 8.51 7.67
C GLU A 15 2.20 7.71 8.16
N THR A 16 2.21 7.36 9.43
CA THR A 16 3.27 6.56 10.05
C THR A 16 2.88 5.08 10.05
N ASN A 17 3.81 4.14 10.27
CA ASN A 17 3.47 2.70 10.39
C ASN A 17 2.41 2.39 11.46
N CYS A 18 2.28 3.24 12.49
CA CYS A 18 1.23 3.14 13.51
C CYS A 18 -0.12 3.77 13.13
N GLY A 19 -0.27 4.30 11.90
CA GLY A 19 -1.51 4.86 11.36
C GLY A 19 -1.80 6.33 11.72
N HIS A 20 -0.91 7.00 12.48
CA HIS A 20 -1.08 8.42 12.80
C HIS A 20 -0.56 9.33 11.68
N LEU A 21 -1.26 10.44 11.46
CA LEU A 21 -1.06 11.35 10.34
C LEU A 21 -0.54 12.72 10.78
N PHE A 22 0.40 13.26 10.00
CA PHE A 22 1.03 14.56 10.23
C PHE A 22 1.22 15.33 8.93
N CYS A 23 1.47 16.64 9.00
CA CYS A 23 2.04 17.37 7.86
C CYS A 23 3.44 16.84 7.58
N GLY A 24 3.84 16.84 6.30
CA GLY A 24 5.17 16.44 5.90
C GLY A 24 6.25 17.26 6.62
N SER A 25 6.13 18.59 6.57
CA SER A 25 7.06 19.50 7.24
C SER A 25 7.13 19.29 8.76
N CYS A 26 6.00 19.01 9.43
CA CYS A 26 5.96 18.82 10.87
C CYS A 26 6.70 17.55 11.32
N ILE A 27 6.44 16.41 10.66
CA ILE A 27 7.05 15.14 11.07
C ILE A 27 8.54 15.08 10.67
N ILE A 28 8.91 15.69 9.54
CA ILE A 28 10.32 15.83 9.14
C ILE A 28 11.07 16.73 10.12
N ALA A 29 10.49 17.87 10.52
CA ALA A 29 11.09 18.74 11.54
C ALA A 29 11.25 17.97 12.86
N TYR A 30 10.23 17.23 13.29
CA TYR A 30 10.31 16.41 14.50
C TYR A 30 11.43 15.36 14.43
N TRP A 31 11.64 14.74 13.26
CA TRP A 31 12.80 13.89 13.03
C TRP A 31 14.14 14.63 13.10
N ARG A 32 14.28 15.76 12.41
CA ARG A 32 15.53 16.53 12.36
C ARG A 32 15.94 17.10 13.71
N TYR A 33 14.98 17.47 14.56
CA TYR A 33 15.24 18.05 15.88
C TYR A 33 15.26 17.03 17.03
N GLY A 34 14.68 15.84 16.85
CA GLY A 34 14.48 14.87 17.93
C GLY A 34 15.70 14.02 18.26
N SER A 35 16.10 13.14 17.35
CA SER A 35 17.15 12.15 17.60
C SER A 35 18.05 11.98 16.37
N TRP A 36 19.30 12.42 16.48
CA TRP A 36 20.25 12.34 15.38
C TRP A 36 20.60 10.89 14.97
N LEU A 37 20.46 9.94 15.91
CA LEU A 37 20.97 8.56 15.77
C LEU A 37 19.89 7.49 15.58
N GLY A 38 18.60 7.79 15.80
CA GLY A 38 17.56 6.77 15.89
C GLY A 38 16.24 7.14 15.23
N ALA A 39 15.43 6.13 14.97
CA ALA A 39 14.05 6.28 14.51
C ALA A 39 13.24 7.05 15.56
N ILE A 40 12.37 7.97 15.11
CA ILE A 40 11.54 8.75 16.01
C ILE A 40 10.45 7.90 16.66
N ARG A 41 9.87 8.40 17.75
CA ARG A 41 8.64 7.86 18.34
C ARG A 41 7.45 8.71 17.93
N CYS A 42 6.33 8.08 17.62
CA CYS A 42 5.12 8.78 17.21
C CYS A 42 4.68 9.78 18.31
N PRO A 43 4.44 11.07 17.98
CA PRO A 43 3.97 12.05 18.95
C PRO A 43 2.64 11.70 19.65
N ILE A 44 1.82 10.83 19.05
CA ILE A 44 0.52 10.43 19.61
C ILE A 44 0.63 9.16 20.47
N CYS A 45 1.07 8.04 19.89
CA CYS A 45 1.08 6.75 20.58
C CYS A 45 2.45 6.28 21.09
N ARG A 46 3.51 7.07 20.85
CA ARG A 46 4.90 6.77 21.24
C ARG A 46 5.53 5.52 20.61
N GLN A 47 4.82 4.85 19.71
CA GLN A 47 5.38 3.72 18.95
C GLN A 47 6.54 4.19 18.08
N THR A 48 7.59 3.37 17.98
CA THR A 48 8.73 3.63 17.08
C THR A 48 8.26 3.68 15.63
N VAL A 49 8.59 4.76 14.94
CA VAL A 49 8.21 4.98 13.55
C VAL A 49 9.35 4.56 12.64
N THR A 50 9.24 3.45 11.93
CA THR A 50 10.27 2.98 10.99
C THR A 50 9.91 3.26 9.53
N LEU A 51 8.68 3.71 9.28
CA LEU A 51 8.18 3.96 7.94
C LEU A 51 7.27 5.19 7.93
N PHE A 52 7.55 6.08 6.98
CA PHE A 52 6.68 7.17 6.54
C PHE A 52 6.01 6.80 5.22
N LEU A 53 4.69 6.96 5.17
CA LEU A 53 3.83 6.62 4.05
C LEU A 53 3.20 7.91 3.51
N PRO A 54 3.67 8.44 2.36
CA PRO A 54 3.08 9.63 1.74
C PRO A 54 1.63 9.37 1.33
N LEU A 55 0.75 10.32 1.61
CA LEU A 55 -0.67 10.30 1.22
C LEU A 55 -1.01 11.35 0.14
N PHE A 56 0.00 11.79 -0.61
CA PHE A 56 -0.09 12.76 -1.70
C PHE A 56 0.66 12.24 -2.94
N GLY A 57 0.34 12.78 -4.11
CA GLY A 57 0.98 12.41 -5.37
C GLY A 57 2.25 13.22 -5.64
N GLU A 58 3.18 12.64 -6.42
CA GLU A 58 4.42 13.30 -6.86
C GLU A 58 4.15 14.57 -7.70
N ASP A 59 3.03 14.61 -8.42
CA ASP A 59 2.66 15.73 -9.30
C ASP A 59 2.28 17.03 -8.56
N GLN A 60 2.15 17.00 -7.22
CA GLN A 60 1.80 18.19 -6.45
C GLN A 60 2.99 19.17 -6.38
N GLN A 61 2.74 20.44 -6.66
CA GLN A 61 3.76 21.49 -6.58
C GLN A 61 4.37 21.55 -5.18
N GLY A 62 5.70 21.45 -5.08
CA GLY A 62 6.44 21.47 -3.81
C GLY A 62 6.55 20.11 -3.10
N ALA A 63 5.97 19.04 -3.65
CA ALA A 63 6.03 17.70 -3.06
C ALA A 63 7.45 17.08 -3.09
N ASN A 64 8.28 17.43 -4.08
CA ASN A 64 9.58 16.81 -4.33
C ASN A 64 10.50 16.80 -3.10
N GLN A 65 10.57 17.90 -2.37
CA GLN A 65 11.44 17.99 -1.19
C GLN A 65 10.94 17.08 -0.06
N VAL A 66 9.62 17.01 0.14
CA VAL A 66 9.01 16.13 1.15
C VAL A 66 9.23 14.65 0.78
N PHE A 67 9.11 14.29 -0.50
CA PHE A 67 9.39 12.93 -0.96
C PHE A 67 10.85 12.53 -0.75
N GLN A 68 11.80 13.44 -1.01
CA GLN A 68 13.22 13.20 -0.77
C GLN A 68 13.48 12.94 0.72
N ASP A 69 12.95 13.80 1.60
CA ASP A 69 13.09 13.65 3.04
C ASP A 69 12.47 12.34 3.56
N VAL A 70 11.31 11.95 3.02
CA VAL A 70 10.67 10.67 3.34
C VAL A 70 11.50 9.49 2.88
N SER A 71 12.02 9.53 1.65
CA SER A 71 12.88 8.48 1.10
C SER A 71 14.15 8.31 1.94
N ASP A 72 14.76 9.41 2.35
CA ASP A 72 15.94 9.42 3.21
C ASP A 72 15.64 8.82 4.59
N TYR A 73 14.51 9.17 5.20
CA TYR A 73 14.07 8.57 6.47
C TYR A 73 13.85 7.06 6.33
N ASN A 74 13.04 6.66 5.35
CA ASN A 74 12.68 5.26 5.13
C ASN A 74 13.91 4.41 4.82
N ARG A 75 14.85 4.91 4.02
CA ARG A 75 16.11 4.21 3.72
C ARG A 75 16.93 3.93 4.97
N ARG A 76 16.92 4.85 5.94
CA ARG A 76 17.69 4.71 7.19
C ARG A 76 17.04 3.77 8.20
N PHE A 77 15.71 3.76 8.30
CA PHE A 77 15.02 3.13 9.43
C PHE A 77 14.12 1.94 9.09
N SER A 78 13.78 1.70 7.83
CA SER A 78 12.91 0.58 7.43
C SER A 78 13.47 -0.80 7.80
N GLY A 79 14.81 -0.96 7.80
CA GLY A 79 15.50 -2.21 8.11
C GLY A 79 15.89 -2.40 9.58
N GLN A 80 15.46 -1.53 10.50
CA GLN A 80 15.82 -1.64 11.91
C GLN A 80 15.28 -2.93 12.53
N PRO A 81 16.05 -3.62 13.41
CA PRO A 81 15.60 -4.84 14.06
C PRO A 81 14.39 -4.54 14.95
N ARG A 82 13.30 -5.28 14.76
CA ARG A 82 12.05 -5.13 15.51
C ARG A 82 11.48 -6.47 15.93
N SER A 83 10.73 -6.46 17.02
CA SER A 83 10.02 -7.64 17.49
C SER A 83 8.91 -8.06 16.52
N ILE A 84 8.58 -9.36 16.50
CA ILE A 84 7.47 -9.87 15.68
C ILE A 84 6.15 -9.20 16.06
N MET A 85 5.93 -8.92 17.36
CA MET A 85 4.72 -8.25 17.83
C MET A 85 4.56 -6.85 17.23
N GLU A 86 5.63 -6.05 17.19
CA GLU A 86 5.60 -4.73 16.56
C GLU A 86 5.33 -4.79 15.06
N ARG A 87 5.74 -5.88 14.38
CA ARG A 87 5.41 -6.08 12.96
C ARG A 87 3.93 -6.42 12.77
N ILE A 88 3.37 -7.23 13.66
CA ILE A 88 1.94 -7.59 13.63
C ILE A 88 1.07 -6.35 13.92
N MET A 89 1.47 -5.51 14.87
CA MET A 89 0.72 -4.28 15.18
C MET A 89 0.68 -3.28 14.02
N ASP A 90 1.73 -3.22 13.20
CA ASP A 90 1.79 -2.35 12.03
C ASP A 90 1.04 -2.92 10.82
N LEU A 91 0.78 -4.22 10.82
CA LEU A 91 0.23 -4.95 9.69
C LEU A 91 -1.11 -4.38 9.17
N PRO A 92 -2.08 -3.98 10.01
CA PRO A 92 -3.35 -3.42 9.50
C PRO A 92 -3.15 -2.15 8.66
N THR A 93 -2.24 -1.26 9.09
CA THR A 93 -1.92 -0.02 8.37
C THR A 93 -1.21 -0.34 7.05
N LEU A 94 -0.20 -1.21 7.11
CA LEU A 94 0.58 -1.60 5.93
C LEU A 94 -0.27 -2.36 4.91
N LEU A 95 -1.13 -3.29 5.36
CA LEU A 95 -2.05 -4.00 4.50
C LEU A 95 -3.04 -3.04 3.85
N ARG A 96 -3.61 -2.08 4.60
CA ARG A 96 -4.51 -1.07 4.02
C ARG A 96 -3.84 -0.31 2.87
N HIS A 97 -2.57 0.09 3.04
CA HIS A 97 -1.80 0.74 1.98
C HIS A 97 -1.55 -0.19 0.80
N ALA A 98 -1.08 -1.41 1.06
CA ALA A 98 -0.82 -2.40 0.03
C ALA A 98 -2.08 -2.73 -0.78
N PHE A 99 -3.23 -2.93 -0.11
CA PHE A 99 -4.51 -3.15 -0.77
C PHE A 99 -4.89 -1.95 -1.63
N ARG A 100 -4.75 -0.71 -1.13
CA ARG A 100 -5.06 0.50 -1.92
C ARG A 100 -4.21 0.60 -3.19
N GLU A 101 -2.93 0.24 -3.11
CA GLU A 101 -2.03 0.22 -4.27
C GLU A 101 -2.31 -0.94 -5.21
N MET A 102 -2.65 -2.12 -4.69
CA MET A 102 -3.03 -3.28 -5.49
C MET A 102 -4.32 -3.04 -6.30
N PHE A 103 -5.27 -2.29 -5.75
CA PHE A 103 -6.48 -1.86 -6.47
C PHE A 103 -6.27 -0.58 -7.32
N SER A 104 -5.03 -0.14 -7.52
CA SER A 104 -4.73 0.86 -8.55
C SER A 104 -4.77 0.23 -9.94
N VAL A 105 -4.87 1.06 -10.98
CA VAL A 105 -4.80 0.61 -12.39
C VAL A 105 -3.55 -0.23 -12.64
N GLY A 106 -2.39 0.20 -12.12
CA GLY A 106 -1.13 -0.54 -12.22
C GLY A 106 -1.11 -1.85 -11.42
N GLY A 107 -1.67 -1.85 -10.20
CA GLY A 107 -1.79 -3.03 -9.35
C GLY A 107 -2.71 -4.11 -9.93
N LEU A 108 -3.77 -3.69 -10.62
CA LEU A 108 -4.69 -4.58 -11.29
C LEU A 108 -4.01 -5.38 -12.42
N PHE A 109 -3.14 -4.74 -13.21
CA PHE A 109 -2.33 -5.46 -14.21
C PHE A 109 -1.41 -6.51 -13.57
N TRP A 110 -0.85 -6.20 -12.40
CA TRP A 110 -0.08 -7.18 -11.62
C TRP A 110 -0.94 -8.34 -11.12
N MET A 111 -2.16 -8.08 -10.64
CA MET A 111 -3.12 -9.13 -10.27
C MET A 111 -3.44 -10.06 -11.45
N PHE A 112 -3.69 -9.51 -12.64
CA PHE A 112 -3.92 -10.31 -13.85
C PHE A 112 -2.71 -11.17 -14.22
N ARG A 113 -1.48 -10.65 -14.07
CA ARG A 113 -0.25 -11.42 -14.31
C ARG A 113 -0.06 -12.56 -13.30
N ILE A 114 -0.37 -12.31 -12.03
CA ILE A 114 -0.32 -13.35 -10.98
C ILE A 114 -1.31 -14.47 -11.30
N ARG A 115 -2.54 -14.15 -11.75
CA ARG A 115 -3.52 -15.17 -12.18
C ARG A 115 -2.95 -16.06 -13.29
N ILE A 116 -2.40 -15.46 -14.36
CA ILE A 116 -1.80 -16.22 -15.47
C ILE A 116 -0.68 -17.14 -14.96
N PHE A 117 0.17 -16.64 -14.06
CA PHE A 117 1.25 -17.42 -13.47
C PHE A 117 0.75 -18.58 -12.61
N LEU A 118 -0.29 -18.37 -11.78
CA LEU A 118 -0.92 -19.42 -10.98
C LEU A 118 -1.60 -20.48 -11.85
N CYS A 119 -2.29 -20.07 -12.93
CA CYS A 119 -2.86 -21.00 -13.90
C CYS A 119 -1.77 -21.84 -14.60
N LEU A 120 -0.65 -21.23 -14.97
CA LEU A 120 0.51 -21.94 -15.54
C LEU A 120 1.12 -22.94 -14.55
N ILE A 121 1.34 -22.53 -13.29
CA ILE A 121 1.82 -23.45 -12.24
C ILE A 121 0.84 -24.59 -12.04
N GLY A 122 -0.47 -24.30 -11.94
CA GLY A 122 -1.51 -25.32 -11.80
C GLY A 122 -1.50 -26.32 -12.96
N ALA A 123 -1.38 -25.84 -14.20
CA ALA A 123 -1.31 -26.69 -15.39
C ALA A 123 -0.03 -27.55 -15.42
N LEU A 124 1.11 -26.99 -15.00
CA LEU A 124 2.38 -27.74 -14.92
C LEU A 124 2.35 -28.80 -13.82
N LEU A 125 1.80 -28.49 -12.64
CA LEU A 125 1.63 -29.44 -11.54
C LEU A 125 0.65 -30.56 -11.92
N TYR A 126 -0.40 -30.22 -12.68
CA TYR A 126 -1.30 -31.21 -13.27
C TYR A 126 -0.56 -32.15 -14.23
N LEU A 127 0.22 -31.60 -15.17
CA LEU A 127 0.98 -32.38 -16.14
C LEU A 127 2.08 -33.26 -15.48
N ALA A 128 2.68 -32.77 -14.40
CA ALA A 128 3.76 -33.45 -13.70
C ALA A 128 3.27 -34.46 -12.64
N SER A 129 1.99 -34.45 -12.27
CA SER A 129 1.45 -35.36 -11.26
C SER A 129 1.16 -36.75 -11.87
N PRO A 130 1.78 -37.83 -11.38
CA PRO A 130 1.55 -39.19 -11.88
C PRO A 130 0.21 -39.81 -11.44
N LEU A 131 -0.64 -39.07 -10.72
CA LEU A 131 -1.95 -39.52 -10.24
C LEU A 131 -3.00 -38.39 -10.37
N ASP A 132 -4.03 -38.64 -11.19
CA ASP A 132 -5.23 -37.80 -11.34
C ASP A 132 -6.12 -37.84 -10.07
N PHE A 133 -5.69 -37.18 -8.99
CA PHE A 133 -6.43 -37.13 -7.71
C PHE A 133 -7.33 -35.89 -7.53
N LEU A 134 -7.42 -34.99 -8.52
CA LEU A 134 -8.27 -33.80 -8.43
C LEU A 134 -9.66 -34.12 -9.00
N PRO A 135 -10.71 -34.24 -8.17
CA PRO A 135 -12.05 -34.47 -8.69
C PRO A 135 -12.47 -33.28 -9.56
N GLU A 136 -13.06 -33.57 -10.72
CA GLU A 136 -13.51 -32.58 -11.72
C GLU A 136 -14.46 -31.53 -11.11
N ALA A 137 -15.18 -31.91 -10.05
CA ALA A 137 -16.04 -31.02 -9.26
C ALA A 137 -15.28 -29.89 -8.54
N LEU A 138 -14.06 -30.16 -8.05
CA LEU A 138 -13.24 -29.15 -7.38
C LEU A 138 -12.74 -28.10 -8.38
N PHE A 139 -12.36 -28.53 -9.60
CA PHE A 139 -11.99 -27.63 -10.69
C PHE A 139 -13.18 -26.78 -11.18
N GLY A 140 -14.38 -27.35 -11.25
CA GLY A 140 -15.59 -26.60 -11.58
C GLY A 140 -15.87 -25.46 -10.61
N ILE A 141 -15.77 -25.73 -9.30
CA ILE A 141 -15.98 -24.71 -8.25
C ILE A 141 -14.85 -23.68 -8.25
N LEU A 142 -13.58 -24.11 -8.37
CA LEU A 142 -12.44 -23.18 -8.41
C LEU A 142 -12.49 -22.27 -9.64
N GLY A 143 -12.81 -22.81 -10.81
CA GLY A 143 -12.95 -22.05 -12.05
C GLY A 143 -14.08 -21.03 -11.97
N PHE A 144 -15.23 -21.42 -11.42
CA PHE A 144 -16.33 -20.49 -11.18
C PHE A 144 -15.95 -19.34 -10.23
N LEU A 145 -15.24 -19.65 -9.13
CA LEU A 145 -14.74 -18.63 -8.19
C LEU A 145 -13.72 -17.70 -8.84
N ASP A 146 -12.84 -18.23 -9.68
CA ASP A 146 -11.85 -17.45 -10.44
C ASP A 146 -12.52 -16.51 -11.46
N ASP A 147 -13.51 -17.01 -12.22
CA ASP A 147 -14.29 -16.19 -13.15
C ASP A 147 -15.10 -15.11 -12.43
N PHE A 148 -15.72 -15.45 -11.29
CA PHE A 148 -16.40 -14.47 -10.43
C PHE A 148 -15.44 -13.37 -9.96
N PHE A 149 -14.26 -13.74 -9.49
CA PHE A 149 -13.24 -12.78 -9.05
C PHE A 149 -12.80 -11.85 -10.19
N VAL A 150 -12.71 -12.37 -11.41
CA VAL A 150 -12.29 -11.60 -12.58
C VAL A 150 -13.36 -10.64 -13.06
N ILE A 151 -14.63 -11.06 -13.06
CA ILE A 151 -15.75 -10.15 -13.33
C ILE A 151 -15.77 -9.04 -12.28
N PHE A 152 -15.60 -9.38 -11.00
CA PHE A 152 -15.53 -8.40 -9.92
C PHE A 152 -14.38 -7.40 -10.11
N LEU A 153 -13.17 -7.88 -10.44
CA LEU A 153 -12.02 -7.03 -10.73
C LEU A 153 -12.23 -6.13 -11.96
N LEU A 154 -12.87 -6.64 -13.02
CA LEU A 154 -13.21 -5.87 -14.21
C LEU A 154 -14.22 -4.74 -13.91
N LEU A 155 -15.20 -4.99 -13.06
CA LEU A 155 -16.15 -3.96 -12.60
C LEU A 155 -15.44 -2.85 -11.80
N ILE A 156 -14.51 -3.23 -10.92
CA ILE A 156 -13.66 -2.27 -10.19
C ILE A 156 -12.83 -1.44 -11.18
N TYR A 157 -12.22 -2.08 -12.18
CA TYR A 157 -11.44 -1.39 -13.21
C TYR A 157 -12.26 -0.35 -13.97
N ILE A 158 -13.42 -0.75 -14.49
CA ILE A 158 -14.33 0.13 -15.23
C ILE A 158 -14.73 1.32 -14.34
N SER A 159 -15.01 1.07 -13.06
CA SER A 159 -15.37 2.12 -12.10
C SER A 159 -14.24 3.12 -11.89
N ILE A 160 -12.99 2.66 -11.76
CA ILE A 160 -11.81 3.53 -11.62
C ILE A 160 -11.58 4.34 -12.90
N MET A 161 -11.59 3.69 -14.07
CA MET A 161 -11.44 4.33 -15.38
C MET A 161 -12.50 5.43 -15.59
N TYR A 162 -13.76 5.11 -15.30
CA TYR A 162 -14.85 6.06 -15.41
C TYR A 162 -14.64 7.28 -14.49
N ARG A 163 -14.25 7.05 -13.23
CA ARG A 163 -13.96 8.12 -12.27
C ARG A 163 -12.82 9.02 -12.75
N GLU A 164 -11.79 8.45 -13.35
CA GLU A 164 -10.65 9.21 -13.87
C GLU A 164 -11.06 10.10 -15.06
N VAL A 165 -11.84 9.55 -16.00
CA VAL A 165 -12.40 10.32 -17.13
C VAL A 165 -13.28 11.47 -16.64
N VAL A 166 -14.15 11.23 -15.65
CA VAL A 166 -15.01 12.28 -15.08
C VAL A 166 -14.16 13.36 -14.41
N THR A 167 -13.13 12.98 -13.65
CA THR A 167 -12.24 13.93 -12.97
C THR A 167 -11.48 14.81 -13.96
N GLN A 168 -10.96 14.23 -15.05
CA GLN A 168 -10.28 14.97 -16.11
C GLN A 168 -11.20 15.95 -16.84
N ARG A 169 -12.48 15.61 -17.00
CA ARG A 169 -13.48 16.54 -17.57
C ARG A 169 -13.79 17.70 -16.65
N LEU A 170 -13.77 17.50 -15.33
CA LEU A 170 -14.04 18.54 -14.34
C LEU A 170 -12.87 19.50 -14.14
N ASN A 171 -11.64 19.05 -14.40
CA ASN A 171 -10.42 19.86 -14.30
C ASN A 171 -10.03 20.56 -15.62
N ARG A 172 -10.88 20.48 -16.66
CA ARG A 172 -10.74 21.19 -17.93
C ARG A 172 -11.68 22.39 -17.96
#